data_AF-A0A7Y2GSY7-F1
#
_entry.id   AF-A0A7Y2GSY7-F1
#
_cell.length_a   1.000
_cell.length_b   1.000
_cell.length_c   1.000
_cell.angle_alpha   90.00
_cell.angle_beta   90.00
_cell.angle_gamma   90.00
#
_symmetry.space_group_name_H-M   'P 1'
#
loop_
_entity.id
_entity.type
_entity.pdbx_description
1 polymer ?
#
loop_
_entity_poly.entity_id
_entity_poly.type
_entity_poly.pdbx_seq_one_letter_code
_entity_poly.pdbx_strand_id
1 'polypeptide(L)' 'MSGESAPEYDGHCAFAISLGKSDEQQSGAHKLVQNGRTFHFRNPVAKFLFKTLNRSEKADAHWERRA' A
#
# COMPACT_ATOMS: atom_id res chain seq x y z
N MET A 1 13.81 3.81 -19.21
CA MET A 1 12.84 2.75 -18.87
C MET A 1 12.64 2.80 -17.37
N SER A 2 11.54 3.40 -16.93
CA SER A 2 11.24 3.58 -15.51
C SER A 2 10.88 2.22 -14.91
N GLY A 3 11.81 1.62 -14.16
CA GLY A 3 11.59 0.35 -13.45
C GLY A 3 10.67 0.55 -12.26
N GLU A 4 9.38 0.79 -12.52
CA GLU A 4 8.37 0.80 -11.48
C GLU A 4 7.91 -0.64 -11.26
N SER A 5 8.27 -1.23 -10.10
CA SER A 5 7.76 -2.52 -9.67
C SER A 5 6.23 -2.48 -9.67
N ALA A 6 5.58 -3.59 -10.05
CA ALA A 6 4.14 -3.72 -10.02
C ALA A 6 3.59 -3.28 -8.64
N PRO A 7 2.45 -2.56 -8.60
CA PRO A 7 1.92 -2.04 -7.36
C PRO A 7 1.52 -3.20 -6.44
N GLU A 8 1.97 -3.12 -5.19
CA GLU A 8 1.58 -4.04 -4.14
C GLU A 8 0.08 -3.98 -3.87
N TYR A 9 -0.44 -5.09 -3.36
CA TYR A 9 -1.86 -5.26 -3.03
C TYR A 9 -2.76 -4.95 -4.22
N ASP A 10 -2.35 -5.33 -5.43
CA ASP A 10 -3.11 -5.11 -6.66
C ASP A 10 -3.49 -3.62 -6.89
N GLY A 11 -2.65 -2.70 -6.43
CA GLY A 11 -2.92 -1.26 -6.51
C GLY A 11 -3.93 -0.72 -5.49
N HIS A 12 -4.37 -1.54 -4.52
CA HIS A 12 -5.15 -1.07 -3.38
C HIS A 12 -4.33 -0.17 -2.44
N CYS A 13 -5.03 0.65 -1.66
CA CYS A 13 -4.40 1.50 -0.65
C CYS A 13 -3.75 0.65 0.46
N ALA A 14 -2.42 0.62 0.52
CA ALA A 14 -1.67 -0.17 1.49
C ALA A 14 -2.05 0.13 2.95
N PHE A 15 -2.39 1.39 3.26
CA PHE A 15 -2.87 1.76 4.59
C PHE A 15 -4.25 1.18 4.90
N ALA A 16 -5.18 1.15 3.93
CA ALA A 16 -6.49 0.55 4.14
C ALA A 16 -6.38 -0.97 4.33
N ILE A 17 -5.53 -1.62 3.54
CA ILE A 17 -5.21 -3.04 3.70
C ILE A 17 -4.62 -3.30 5.10
N SER A 18 -3.73 -2.44 5.61
CA SER A 18 -3.19 -2.53 6.98
C SER A 18 -4.21 -2.40 8.11
N LEU A 19 -5.42 -1.93 7.79
CA LEU A 19 -6.56 -1.85 8.71
C LEU A 19 -7.57 -3.00 8.50
N GLY A 20 -7.27 -3.95 7.61
CA GLY A 20 -8.19 -5.02 7.22
C GLY A 20 -9.38 -4.53 6.40
N LYS A 21 -9.31 -3.31 5.83
CA LYS A 21 -10.37 -2.74 5.01
C LYS A 21 -10.04 -2.95 3.53
N SER A 22 -11.06 -3.33 2.76
CA SER A 22 -11.00 -3.25 1.30
C SER A 22 -11.26 -1.80 0.90
N ASP A 23 -10.30 -1.19 0.23
CA ASP A 23 -10.46 0.12 -0.44
C ASP A 23 -10.52 -0.11 -1.95
N GLU A 24 -10.91 0.89 -2.73
CA GLU A 24 -10.90 0.78 -4.19
C GLU A 24 -9.45 0.84 -4.72
N GLN A 25 -9.21 0.23 -5.90
CA GLN A 25 -7.92 0.32 -6.58
C GLN A 25 -7.58 1.80 -6.80
N GLN A 26 -6.41 2.21 -6.32
CA GLN A 26 -5.99 3.61 -6.36
C GLN A 26 -5.11 3.84 -7.58
N SER A 27 -5.54 4.78 -8.43
CA SER A 27 -4.74 5.28 -9.54
C SER A 27 -3.64 6.22 -9.02
N GLY A 28 -2.56 5.63 -8.53
CA GLY A 28 -1.18 6.12 -8.60
C GLY A 28 -0.78 7.52 -8.11
N ALA A 29 -1.66 8.37 -7.59
CA ALA A 29 -1.28 9.76 -7.23
C ALA A 29 -0.32 9.82 -6.03
N HIS A 30 -0.44 8.86 -5.09
CA HIS A 30 0.41 8.80 -3.90
C HIS A 30 1.05 7.42 -3.80
N LYS A 31 2.34 7.33 -4.14
CA LYS A 31 3.14 6.09 -4.08
C LYS A 31 4.25 6.19 -3.03
N LEU A 32 4.60 5.07 -2.42
CA LEU A 32 5.79 4.90 -1.60
C LEU A 32 6.56 3.70 -2.13
N VAL A 33 7.80 3.92 -2.57
CA VAL A 33 8.71 2.82 -2.89
C VAL A 33 9.56 2.54 -1.65
N GLN A 34 9.44 1.34 -1.09
CA GLN A 34 10.18 0.91 0.09
C GLN A 34 10.57 -0.56 -0.07
N ASN A 35 11.86 -0.88 0.14
CA ASN A 35 12.38 -2.24 0.00
C ASN A 35 12.10 -2.89 -1.36
N GLY A 36 12.15 -2.11 -2.45
CA GLY A 36 11.84 -2.59 -3.80
C GLY A 36 10.35 -2.83 -4.11
N ARG A 37 9.48 -2.62 -3.11
CA ARG A 37 8.02 -2.75 -3.21
C ARG A 37 7.38 -1.39 -3.44
N THR A 38 6.35 -1.34 -4.29
CA THR A 38 5.62 -0.10 -4.63
C THR A 38 4.26 -0.12 -3.95
N PHE A 39 4.07 0.73 -2.93
CA PHE A 39 2.81 0.84 -2.20
C PHE A 39 1.98 2.03 -2.69
N HIS A 40 0.69 1.81 -2.98
CA HIS A 40 -0.25 2.87 -3.35
C HIS A 40 -1.03 3.38 -2.14
N PHE A 41 -1.40 4.66 -2.17
CA PHE A 41 -2.19 5.32 -1.13
C PHE A 41 -3.25 6.21 -1.73
N ARG A 42 -4.41 6.27 -1.07
CA ARG A 42 -5.51 7.15 -1.44
C ARG A 42 -5.24 8.62 -1.14
N ASN A 43 -4.43 8.92 -0.13
CA ASN A 43 -4.12 10.29 0.30
C ASN A 43 -2.72 10.36 0.96
N PRO A 44 -2.10 11.55 1.06
CA PRO A 44 -0.77 11.70 1.64
C PRO A 44 -0.74 11.39 3.14
N VAL A 45 -1.87 11.56 3.86
CA VAL A 45 -1.98 11.24 5.28
C VAL A 45 -1.82 9.74 5.52
N ALA A 46 -2.45 8.90 4.70
CA ALA A 46 -2.35 7.46 4.73
C ALA A 46 -0.91 7.00 4.45
N LYS A 47 -0.24 7.62 3.47
CA LYS A 47 1.19 7.39 3.20
C LYS A 47 2.05 7.72 4.42
N PHE A 48 1.80 8.87 5.05
CA PHE A 48 2.55 9.30 6.23
C PHE A 48 2.34 8.35 7.41
N LEU A 49 1.09 8.02 7.74
CA LEU A 49 0.75 7.11 8.82
C LEU A 49 1.31 5.70 8.58
N PHE A 50 1.24 5.21 7.34
CA PHE A 50 1.79 3.91 6.98
C PHE A 50 3.30 3.84 7.22
N LYS A 51 4.02 4.89 6.82
CA LYS A 51 5.46 5.02 7.04
C LYS A 51 5.80 5.14 8.52
N THR A 52 5.12 6.03 9.26
CA THR A 52 5.41 6.28 10.68
C THR A 52 5.10 5.08 11.57
N LEU A 53 4.03 4.35 11.27
CA LEU A 53 3.61 3.19 12.06
C LEU A 53 4.22 1.87 11.57
N ASN A 54 5.10 1.92 10.55
CA ASN A 54 5.71 0.76 9.89
C ASN A 54 4.68 -0.36 9.61
N ARG A 55 3.55 0.02 9.00
CA ARG A 55 2.34 -0.82 8.87
C ARG A 55 2.42 -1.89 7.77
N SER A 56 3.58 -2.07 7.14
CA SER A 56 3.76 -3.03 6.03
C SER A 56 3.45 -4.46 6.45
N GLU A 57 3.94 -4.94 7.60
CA GLU A 57 3.67 -6.30 8.07
C GLU A 57 2.17 -6.55 8.33
N LYS A 58 1.45 -5.54 8.85
CA LYS A 58 0.00 -5.64 9.04
C LYS A 58 -0.75 -5.66 7.72
N ALA A 59 -0.31 -4.87 6.75
CA ALA A 59 -0.88 -4.90 5.41
C ALA A 59 -0.66 -6.26 4.75
N ASP A 60 0.55 -6.82 4.85
CA ASP A 60 0.86 -8.15 4.33
C ASP A 60 -0.02 -9.22 4.99
N ALA A 61 -0.10 -9.24 6.32
CA ALA A 61 -0.93 -10.21 7.05
C ALA A 61 -2.43 -10.11 6.71
N HIS A 62 -2.95 -8.90 6.48
CA HIS A 62 -4.34 -8.72 6.07
C HIS A 62 -4.57 -9.08 4.59
N TRP A 63 -3.58 -8.84 3.74
CA TRP A 63 -3.63 -9.21 2.33
C TRP A 63 -3.62 -10.72 2.14
N GLU A 64 -2.73 -11.43 2.84
CA GLU A 64 -2.67 -12.90 2.82
C GLU A 64 -3.95 -13.55 3.33
N ARG A 65 -4.65 -12.93 4.29
CA ARG A 65 -5.96 -13.41 4.77
C ARG A 65 -7.12 -13.13 3.83
N ARG A 66 -6.92 -12.24 2.85
CA ARG A 66 -7.95 -11.83 1.88
C ARG A 66 -7.90 -12.68 0.60
N ALA A 67 -6.72 -13.21 0.27
CA ALA A 67 -6.49 -14.17 -0.83
C ALA A 67 -6.94 -15.58 -0.43
#